data_AF-A0A0L6Z8A8-F1
#
_entry.id   AF-A0A0L6Z8A8-F1
#
_cell.length_a   1.000
_cell.length_b   1.000
_cell.length_c   1.000
_cell.angle_alpha   90.00
_cell.angle_beta   90.00
_cell.angle_gamma   90.00
#
_symmetry.space_group_name_H-M   'P 1'
#
loop_
_entity.id
_entity.type
_entity.pdbx_description
1 polymer ?
#
loop_
_entity_poly.entity_id
_entity_poly.type
_entity_poly.pdbx_seq_one_letter_code
_entity_poly.pdbx_strand_id
1 'polypeptide(L)' 'MLDRKGFDLWADDYDKSVNLSEESNEYPFAGYKDVLNYIYSG' A
#
# COMPACT_ATOMS: atom_id res chain seq x y z
N MET A 1 -9.18 13.09 -15.30
CA MET A 1 -9.42 12.64 -13.91
C MET A 1 -10.37 11.46 -13.98
N LEU A 2 -10.14 10.39 -13.19
CA LEU A 2 -11.01 9.21 -13.21
C LEU A 2 -12.39 9.58 -12.67
N ASP A 3 -13.43 8.98 -13.22
CA ASP A 3 -14.76 9.02 -12.61
C ASP A 3 -14.79 8.10 -11.38
N ARG A 4 -15.91 8.08 -10.66
CA ARG A 4 -16.04 7.28 -9.44
C ARG A 4 -15.72 5.80 -9.68
N LYS A 5 -16.27 5.21 -10.73
CA LYS A 5 -16.04 3.80 -11.05
C LYS A 5 -14.59 3.52 -11.42
N GLY A 6 -13.97 4.42 -12.20
CA GLY A 6 -12.56 4.33 -12.55
C GLY A 6 -11.66 4.45 -11.35
N PHE A 7 -11.99 5.32 -10.39
CA PHE A 7 -11.26 5.45 -9.13
C PHE A 7 -11.39 4.19 -8.28
N ASP A 8 -12.60 3.63 -8.13
CA ASP A 8 -12.83 2.39 -7.35
C ASP A 8 -11.97 1.23 -7.91
N LEU A 9 -11.97 1.05 -9.24
CA LEU A 9 -11.15 0.01 -9.88
C LEU A 9 -9.65 0.24 -9.71
N TRP A 10 -9.19 1.48 -9.87
CA TRP A 10 -7.79 1.82 -9.67
C TRP A 10 -7.34 1.60 -8.22
N ALA A 11 -8.18 1.99 -7.24
CA ALA A 11 -7.89 1.82 -5.82
C ALA A 11 -7.77 0.34 -5.45
N ASP A 12 -8.69 -0.50 -5.94
CA ASP A 12 -8.64 -1.95 -5.72
C ASP A 12 -7.34 -2.58 -6.24
N ASP A 13 -6.86 -2.15 -7.41
CA ASP A 13 -5.62 -2.67 -7.99
C ASP A 13 -4.37 -2.06 -7.35
N TYR A 14 -4.43 -0.80 -6.91
CA TYR A 14 -3.37 -0.15 -6.15
C TYR A 14 -3.14 -0.87 -4.82
N ASP A 15 -4.20 -1.16 -4.05
CA ASP A 15 -4.11 -1.87 -2.78
C ASP A 15 -3.47 -3.25 -2.94
N LYS A 16 -3.78 -3.98 -4.02
CA LYS A 16 -3.11 -5.26 -4.34
C LYS A 16 -1.61 -5.07 -4.59
N SER A 17 -1.23 -4.05 -5.36
CA SER A 17 0.18 -3.78 -5.67
C SER A 17 0.99 -3.41 -4.43
N VAL A 18 0.41 -2.63 -3.52
CA VAL A 18 1.04 -2.27 -2.23
C VAL A 18 1.32 -3.53 -1.41
N ASN A 19 0.31 -4.41 -1.28
CA ASN A 19 0.45 -5.66 -0.53
C ASN A 19 1.56 -6.56 -1.13
N LEU A 20 1.58 -6.71 -2.46
CA LEU A 20 2.61 -7.52 -3.14
C LEU A 20 4.03 -6.95 -2.97
N SER A 21 4.20 -5.63 -3.09
CA SER A 21 5.49 -4.98 -2.87
C SER A 21 5.95 -5.11 -1.42
N GLU A 22 5.05 -5.00 -0.45
CA GLU A 22 5.38 -5.21 0.95
C GLU A 22 5.78 -6.66 1.25
N GLU A 23 5.01 -7.65 0.78
CA GLU A 23 5.34 -9.07 0.93
C GLU A 23 6.69 -9.44 0.27
N SER A 24 7.00 -8.79 -0.86
CA SER A 24 8.26 -8.97 -1.58
C SER A 24 9.42 -8.15 -1.00
N ASN A 25 9.17 -7.36 0.06
CA ASN A 25 10.13 -6.43 0.66
C ASN A 25 10.74 -5.45 -0.36
N GLU A 26 9.90 -4.94 -1.27
CA GLU A 26 10.26 -4.02 -2.34
C GLU A 26 9.85 -2.57 -2.04
N TYR A 27 10.70 -1.62 -2.44
CA TYR A 27 10.39 -0.20 -2.33
C TYR A 27 9.24 0.20 -3.26
N PRO A 28 8.41 1.17 -2.87
CA PRO A 28 8.55 2.05 -1.70
C PRO A 28 7.91 1.52 -0.41
N PHE A 29 7.33 0.32 -0.42
CA PHE A 29 6.51 -0.18 0.70
C PHE A 29 7.26 -1.13 1.64
N ALA A 30 8.46 -1.58 1.27
CA ALA A 30 9.37 -2.34 2.14
C ALA A 30 9.56 -1.66 3.50
N GLY A 31 9.33 -2.41 4.58
CA GLY A 31 9.50 -1.93 5.96
C GLY A 31 8.46 -0.89 6.41
N TYR A 32 7.42 -0.58 5.62
CA TYR A 32 6.42 0.42 5.98
C TYR A 32 5.67 0.04 7.27
N LYS A 33 5.21 -1.20 7.40
CA LYS A 33 4.59 -1.70 8.64
C LYS A 33 5.55 -1.67 9.83
N ASP A 34 6.85 -1.92 9.64
CA ASP A 34 7.83 -1.88 10.74
C ASP A 34 7.97 -0.46 11.30
N VAL A 35 8.04 0.54 10.42
CA VAL A 35 8.06 1.96 10.81
C VAL A 35 6.76 2.35 11.53
N LEU A 36 5.60 1.95 11.00
CA LEU A 36 4.32 2.21 11.67
C LEU A 36 4.26 1.55 13.05
N ASN A 37 4.67 0.29 13.15
CA ASN A 37 4.72 -0.43 14.43
C ASN A 37 5.64 0.28 15.42
N TYR A 38 6.81 0.76 14.99
CA TYR A 38 7.71 1.53 15.84
C TYR A 38 7.08 2.83 16.35
N ILE A 39 6.35 3.55 15.48
CA ILE A 39 5.68 4.80 15.85
C ILE A 39 4.53 4.58 16.82
N TYR A 40 3.69 3.56 16.60
CA TYR A 40 2.47 3.34 17.38
C TYR A 40 2.66 2.44 18.61
N SER A 41 3.75 1.71 18.70
CA SER A 41 4.07 0.84 19.85
C SER A 41 5.02 1.50 20.86
N GLY A 42 5.40 2.76 20.63
CA GLY A 42 6.26 3.57 21.50
C GLY A 42 5.52 4.35 22.57
#